data_AF-A0A1W9VNK5-F1
#
_entry.id   AF-A0A1W9VNK5-F1
#
_cell.length_a   1.000
_cell.length_b   1.000
_cell.length_c   1.000
_cell.angle_alpha   90.00
_cell.angle_beta   90.00
_cell.angle_gamma   90.00
#
_symmetry.space_group_name_H-M   'P 1'
#
loop_
_entity.id
_entity.type
_entity.pdbx_description
1 polymer ?
#
loop_
_entity_poly.entity_id
_entity_poly.type
_entity_poly.pdbx_seq_one_letter_code
_entity_poly.pdbx_strand_id
1 'polypeptide(L)'
;MKNRNFKMFLILSLIICGLLSVFCFSFADGQGKTAWETLSQEASDYLEIAVNKMEEAIKTYQGANYPNKELWAEAIDYGEKAIKADPDFVEAHYYLAQIYQYTNWYYREAREWGSYIELIQKKEVTSPEAEQKLAFAYYRLGYAAYQREDYDGCILYLQKAVEIDPKMTETHYWLGRVFYEIGKLNDSLSSWQKVLEIDPYYPRAQYFYTKVENSIKYGKQAYSHYEAGYNLYEQRLFEEAIYQYRQAVRFNPNFSLAYYWLGRIYYERGNYREAVSNWKEVLRLEPENTKAEYWLKQAEKQGE
;
A
#
# COMPACT_ATOMS: atom_id res chain seq x y z
N MET A 1 -27.78 -33.63 -15.68
CA MET A 1 -26.39 -33.70 -15.18
C MET A 1 -25.78 -32.31 -15.28
N LYS A 2 -25.86 -31.57 -14.16
CA LYS A 2 -25.29 -30.23 -13.97
C LYS A 2 -24.00 -30.41 -13.18
N ASN A 3 -22.89 -29.84 -13.65
CA ASN A 3 -21.82 -29.21 -12.88
C ASN A 3 -20.54 -29.19 -13.70
N ARG A 4 -20.09 -27.99 -14.07
CA ARG A 4 -18.78 -27.45 -13.66
C ARG A 4 -18.55 -26.08 -14.30
N ASN A 5 -17.90 -25.23 -13.52
CA ASN A 5 -17.27 -23.96 -13.90
C ASN A 5 -18.16 -22.72 -13.81
N PHE A 6 -18.33 -22.22 -12.58
CA PHE A 6 -18.55 -20.80 -12.35
C PHE A 6 -17.62 -20.30 -11.23
N LYS A 7 -16.70 -19.43 -11.64
CA LYS A 7 -16.09 -18.31 -10.91
C LYS A 7 -15.22 -18.61 -9.67
N MET A 8 -13.93 -18.66 -9.99
CA MET A 8 -12.79 -18.28 -9.15
C MET A 8 -12.85 -16.75 -8.89
N PHE A 9 -13.36 -16.33 -7.73
CA PHE A 9 -13.24 -14.96 -7.20
C PHE A 9 -13.39 -15.02 -5.68
N LEU A 10 -12.28 -15.18 -4.96
CA LEU A 10 -12.17 -14.90 -3.51
C LEU A 10 -10.72 -15.09 -3.06
N ILE A 11 -9.84 -14.15 -3.39
CA ILE A 11 -8.58 -13.93 -2.66
C ILE A 11 -8.31 -12.42 -2.66
N LEU A 12 -8.86 -11.69 -1.68
CA LEU A 12 -8.39 -10.37 -1.27
C LEU A 12 -9.10 -9.92 0.01
N SER A 13 -8.58 -10.38 1.15
CA SER A 13 -8.59 -9.71 2.46
C SER A 13 -8.20 -10.73 3.51
N LEU A 14 -6.90 -10.89 3.75
CA LEU A 14 -6.35 -11.51 4.97
C LEU A 14 -4.83 -11.37 4.93
N ILE A 15 -4.36 -10.14 5.15
CA ILE A 15 -3.00 -9.87 5.66
C ILE A 15 -3.16 -8.78 6.71
N ILE A 16 -3.83 -9.14 7.79
CA ILE A 16 -3.55 -8.59 9.11
C ILE A 16 -3.51 -9.82 10.00
N CYS A 17 -2.35 -10.44 10.07
CA CYS A 17 -2.08 -11.48 11.06
C CYS A 17 -0.63 -11.31 11.47
N GLY A 18 -0.44 -10.90 12.73
CA GLY A 18 0.88 -10.78 13.33
C GLY A 18 1.01 -9.64 14.32
N LEU A 19 0.07 -9.52 15.27
CA LEU A 19 0.31 -9.07 16.66
C LEU A 19 -1.01 -9.20 17.45
N LEU A 20 -1.59 -10.40 17.44
CA LEU A 20 -2.51 -10.82 18.50
C LEU A 20 -1.67 -11.62 19.51
N SER A 21 -0.86 -10.92 20.30
CA SER A 21 -0.47 -11.42 21.61
C SER A 21 -1.49 -10.91 22.60
N VAL A 22 -2.36 -11.82 23.05
CA VAL A 22 -3.16 -11.65 24.26
C VAL A 22 -2.16 -11.43 25.40
N PHE A 23 -1.93 -10.18 25.79
CA PHE A 23 -1.28 -9.88 27.05
C PHE A 23 -2.36 -9.75 28.11
N CYS A 24 -2.50 -10.80 28.91
CA CYS A 24 -3.07 -10.71 30.24
C CYS A 24 -2.35 -9.59 31.00
N PHE A 25 -3.11 -8.65 31.55
CA PHE A 25 -2.61 -7.65 32.50
C PHE A 25 -1.91 -8.34 33.67
N SER A 26 -0.60 -8.17 33.75
CA SER A 26 0.19 -8.46 34.94
C SER A 26 0.87 -7.16 35.33
N PHE A 27 0.27 -6.45 36.29
CA PHE A 27 0.89 -5.29 36.93
C PHE A 27 2.17 -5.72 37.64
N ALA A 28 3.32 -5.52 36.99
CA ALA A 28 4.64 -5.67 37.60
C ALA A 28 5.14 -4.30 38.09
N ASP A 29 5.73 -4.34 39.28
CA ASP A 29 6.15 -3.20 40.06
C ASP A 29 7.45 -2.54 39.57
N GLY A 30 7.50 -1.23 39.78
CA GLY A 30 8.73 -0.53 40.13
C GLY A 30 9.63 -0.14 38.96
N GLN A 31 9.55 1.15 38.60
CA GLN A 31 10.44 1.94 37.73
C GLN A 31 9.99 2.04 36.25
N GLY A 32 9.14 3.05 35.98
CA GLY A 32 8.64 3.42 34.63
C GLY A 32 7.19 3.96 34.59
N LYS A 33 6.42 3.79 35.67
CA LYS A 33 4.96 4.04 35.79
C LYS A 33 4.49 5.52 35.90
N THR A 34 5.06 6.50 35.19
CA THR A 34 4.59 7.92 35.41
C THR A 34 4.39 8.80 34.18
N ALA A 35 4.88 8.43 32.99
CA ALA A 35 4.79 9.34 31.85
C ALA A 35 3.58 9.09 30.93
N TRP A 36 3.04 7.88 30.95
CA TRP A 36 1.92 7.44 30.10
C TRP A 36 0.55 7.63 30.74
N GLU A 37 0.50 7.44 32.05
CA GLU A 37 -0.72 7.35 32.83
C GLU A 37 -1.25 8.74 33.17
N THR A 38 -2.57 8.87 33.19
CA THR A 38 -3.26 10.07 33.70
C THR A 38 -3.40 9.99 35.22
N LEU A 39 -3.41 11.15 35.88
CA LEU A 39 -3.82 11.26 37.29
C LEU A 39 -5.36 11.39 37.44
N SER A 40 -6.08 11.56 36.33
CA SER A 40 -7.53 11.68 36.29
C SER A 40 -8.18 10.31 36.20
N GLN A 41 -8.77 9.84 37.30
CA GLN A 41 -9.53 8.59 37.30
C GLN A 41 -10.66 8.60 36.26
N GLU A 42 -11.32 9.75 36.10
CA GLU A 42 -12.37 9.94 35.09
C GLU A 42 -11.83 9.71 33.66
N ALA A 43 -10.65 10.23 33.34
CA ALA A 43 -10.04 10.02 32.03
C ALA A 43 -9.64 8.55 31.81
N SER A 44 -9.11 7.89 32.83
CA SER A 44 -8.80 6.45 32.79
C SER A 44 -10.05 5.60 32.55
N ASP A 45 -11.13 5.86 33.29
CA ASP A 45 -12.39 5.11 33.18
C ASP A 45 -12.99 5.28 31.78
N TYR A 46 -12.97 6.50 31.22
CA TYR A 46 -13.43 6.74 29.85
C TYR A 46 -12.58 6.02 28.80
N LEU A 47 -11.26 6.01 28.96
CA LEU A 47 -10.39 5.31 28.03
C LEU A 47 -10.64 3.79 28.05
N GLU A 48 -10.80 3.20 29.24
CA GLU A 48 -11.11 1.78 29.37
C GLU A 48 -12.38 1.41 28.62
N ILE A 49 -13.45 2.21 28.77
CA ILE A 49 -14.70 2.00 28.03
C ILE A 49 -14.47 2.14 26.52
N ALA A 50 -13.73 3.16 26.08
CA ALA A 50 -13.46 3.39 24.67
C ALA A 50 -12.73 2.20 24.01
N VAL A 51 -11.71 1.67 24.69
CA VAL A 51 -10.93 0.51 24.20
C VAL A 51 -11.80 -0.74 24.16
N ASN A 52 -12.57 -1.02 25.21
CA ASN A 52 -13.49 -2.16 25.23
C ASN A 52 -14.50 -2.10 24.07
N LYS A 53 -15.04 -0.92 23.77
CA LYS A 53 -15.97 -0.71 22.65
C LYS A 53 -15.31 -0.87 21.29
N MET A 54 -14.08 -0.39 21.14
CA MET A 54 -13.27 -0.62 19.94
C MET A 54 -13.04 -2.12 19.70
N GLU A 55 -12.61 -2.86 20.72
CA GLU A 55 -12.37 -4.31 20.61
C GLU A 55 -13.65 -5.08 20.27
N GLU A 56 -14.76 -4.72 20.91
CA GLU A 56 -16.08 -5.27 20.60
C GLU A 56 -16.48 -4.96 19.15
N ALA A 57 -16.24 -3.74 18.67
CA ALA A 57 -16.52 -3.33 17.29
C ALA A 57 -15.69 -4.16 16.29
N ILE A 58 -14.39 -4.32 16.53
CA ILE A 58 -13.49 -5.10 15.67
C ILE A 58 -14.00 -6.54 15.54
N LYS A 59 -14.37 -7.16 16.67
CA LYS A 59 -14.87 -8.54 16.70
C LYS A 59 -16.24 -8.67 16.03
N THR A 60 -17.15 -7.75 16.31
CA THR A 60 -18.56 -7.82 15.89
C THR A 60 -18.74 -7.46 14.42
N TYR A 61 -18.01 -6.45 13.95
CA TYR A 61 -18.23 -5.88 12.63
C TYR A 61 -17.34 -6.46 11.54
N GLN A 62 -16.30 -7.24 11.89
CA GLN A 62 -15.48 -8.02 10.96
C GLN A 62 -15.03 -7.22 9.72
N GLY A 63 -14.69 -5.94 9.91
CA GLY A 63 -14.25 -5.02 8.84
C GLY A 63 -15.26 -3.95 8.42
N ALA A 64 -16.47 -3.91 8.98
CA ALA A 64 -17.38 -2.77 8.78
C ALA A 64 -16.97 -1.59 9.68
N ASN A 65 -16.33 -0.62 9.03
CA ASN A 65 -15.48 0.40 9.62
C ASN A 65 -16.11 1.80 9.53
N TYR A 66 -17.43 1.87 9.70
CA TYR A 66 -18.15 3.14 9.59
C TYR A 66 -18.23 3.83 10.96
N PRO A 67 -17.81 5.11 11.08
CA PRO A 67 -17.80 5.83 12.35
C PRO A 67 -19.17 5.97 13.01
N ASN A 68 -20.25 5.90 12.23
CA ASN A 68 -21.62 6.02 12.72
C ASN A 68 -22.24 4.69 13.20
N LYS A 69 -21.53 3.56 13.09
CA LYS A 69 -21.99 2.32 13.72
C LYS A 69 -21.89 2.47 15.24
N GLU A 70 -22.88 1.95 15.94
CA GLU A 70 -23.07 2.09 17.39
C GLU A 70 -21.77 1.89 18.20
N LEU A 71 -21.11 0.75 18.08
CA LEU A 71 -19.88 0.48 18.85
C LEU A 71 -18.72 1.42 18.48
N TRP A 72 -18.60 1.82 17.21
CA TRP A 72 -17.59 2.78 16.77
C TRP A 72 -17.90 4.20 17.28
N ALA A 73 -19.16 4.61 17.22
CA ALA A 73 -19.60 5.89 17.72
C ALA A 73 -19.40 6.00 19.24
N GLU A 74 -19.70 4.94 19.99
CA GLU A 74 -19.43 4.86 21.43
C GLU A 74 -17.93 4.89 21.72
N ALA A 75 -17.11 4.11 21.01
CA ALA A 75 -15.65 4.13 21.19
C ALA A 75 -15.08 5.54 20.95
N ILE A 76 -15.53 6.23 19.90
CA ILE A 76 -15.14 7.62 19.60
C ILE A 76 -15.59 8.57 20.72
N ASP A 77 -16.85 8.52 21.14
CA ASP A 77 -17.40 9.41 22.17
C ASP A 77 -16.64 9.27 23.50
N TYR A 78 -16.39 8.03 23.95
CA TYR A 78 -15.63 7.80 25.18
C TYR A 78 -14.15 8.17 25.04
N GLY A 79 -13.52 7.94 23.89
CA GLY A 79 -12.15 8.37 23.65
C GLY A 79 -12.02 9.90 23.65
N GLU A 80 -12.96 10.61 23.02
CA GLU A 80 -13.01 12.08 23.06
C GLU A 80 -13.26 12.63 24.48
N LYS A 81 -14.09 11.94 25.29
CA LYS A 81 -14.29 12.28 26.70
C LYS A 81 -13.03 12.07 27.55
N ALA A 82 -12.27 11.00 27.31
CA ALA A 82 -11.00 10.76 28.00
C ALA A 82 -10.01 11.92 27.77
N ILE A 83 -9.85 12.35 26.50
CA ILE A 83 -9.00 13.51 26.15
C ILE A 83 -9.53 14.82 26.72
N LYS A 84 -10.85 15.00 26.77
CA LYS A 84 -11.45 16.18 27.38
C LYS A 84 -11.19 16.25 28.89
N ALA A 85 -11.20 15.11 29.57
CA ALA A 85 -10.94 15.00 31.00
C ALA A 85 -9.44 15.18 31.34
N ASP A 86 -8.54 14.68 30.48
CA ASP A 86 -7.11 14.96 30.57
C ASP A 86 -6.46 15.09 29.17
N PRO A 87 -6.20 16.32 28.70
CA PRO A 87 -5.56 16.57 27.41
C PRO A 87 -4.09 16.15 27.31
N ASP A 88 -3.40 15.88 28.43
CA ASP A 88 -2.01 15.41 28.43
C ASP A 88 -1.94 13.87 28.56
N PHE A 89 -3.08 13.16 28.45
CA PHE A 89 -3.15 11.71 28.58
C PHE A 89 -2.64 11.00 27.33
N VAL A 90 -1.39 10.54 27.39
CA VAL A 90 -0.64 9.97 26.25
C VAL A 90 -1.35 8.76 25.64
N GLU A 91 -1.80 7.82 26.48
CA GLU A 91 -2.44 6.59 26.00
C GLU A 91 -3.79 6.86 25.35
N ALA A 92 -4.56 7.83 25.86
CA ALA A 92 -5.84 8.18 25.25
C ALA A 92 -5.67 8.74 23.82
N HIS A 93 -4.63 9.53 23.57
CA HIS A 93 -4.34 10.01 22.21
C HIS A 93 -3.96 8.86 21.28
N TYR A 94 -3.15 7.92 21.77
CA TYR A 94 -2.77 6.72 21.02
C TYR A 94 -4.01 5.91 20.60
N TYR A 95 -4.88 5.55 21.56
CA TYR A 95 -6.05 4.72 21.28
C TYR A 95 -7.13 5.47 20.49
N LEU A 96 -7.37 6.75 20.75
CA LEU A 96 -8.31 7.53 19.95
C LEU A 96 -7.85 7.64 18.48
N ALA A 97 -6.53 7.79 18.25
CA ALA A 97 -5.98 7.75 16.90
C ALA A 97 -6.21 6.38 16.22
N GLN A 98 -6.07 5.27 16.96
CA GLN A 98 -6.40 3.93 16.45
C GLN A 98 -7.91 3.78 16.13
N ILE A 99 -8.80 4.33 16.95
CA ILE A 99 -10.24 4.31 16.68
C ILE A 99 -10.55 5.09 15.40
N TYR A 100 -9.94 6.26 15.21
CA TYR A 100 -10.08 7.04 13.97
C TYR A 100 -9.46 6.35 12.76
N GLN A 101 -8.35 5.62 12.94
CA GLN A 101 -7.80 4.73 11.91
C GLN A 101 -8.84 3.71 11.46
N TYR A 102 -9.39 2.94 12.41
CA TYR A 102 -10.34 1.89 12.08
C TYR A 102 -11.56 2.45 11.38
N THR A 103 -11.93 3.69 11.64
CA THR A 103 -13.09 4.36 11.05
C THR A 103 -12.78 5.24 9.82
N ASN A 104 -11.53 5.21 9.33
CA ASN A 104 -11.03 5.98 8.18
C ASN A 104 -11.20 7.51 8.32
N TRP A 105 -11.11 8.04 9.54
CA TRP A 105 -11.14 9.47 9.81
C TRP A 105 -9.74 10.09 9.77
N TYR A 106 -9.10 10.08 8.59
CA TYR A 106 -7.68 10.43 8.42
C TYR A 106 -7.26 11.79 9.00
N TYR A 107 -8.12 12.81 8.96
CA TYR A 107 -7.79 14.13 9.52
C TYR A 107 -7.74 14.11 11.05
N ARG A 108 -8.74 13.48 11.68
CA ARG A 108 -8.80 13.38 13.14
C ARG A 108 -7.74 12.42 13.66
N GLU A 109 -7.56 11.30 12.97
CA GLU A 109 -6.45 10.38 13.19
C GLU A 109 -5.10 11.11 13.20
N ALA A 110 -4.79 11.88 12.15
CA ALA A 110 -3.51 12.57 12.04
C ALA A 110 -3.30 13.60 13.17
N ARG A 111 -4.38 14.27 13.60
CA ARG A 111 -4.34 15.17 14.75
C ARG A 111 -3.93 14.42 16.01
N GLU A 112 -4.59 13.30 16.31
CA GLU A 112 -4.31 12.55 17.55
C GLU A 112 -2.94 11.89 17.53
N TRP A 113 -2.45 11.41 16.38
CA TRP A 113 -1.05 10.97 16.26
C TRP A 113 -0.05 12.10 16.50
N GLY A 114 -0.36 13.32 16.03
CA GLY A 114 0.45 14.51 16.31
C GLY A 114 0.55 14.80 17.80
N SER A 115 -0.60 14.84 18.50
CA SER A 115 -0.66 15.04 19.95
C SER A 115 0.10 13.95 20.71
N TYR A 116 -0.09 12.69 20.32
CA TYR A 116 0.63 11.56 20.90
C TYR A 116 2.15 11.73 20.81
N ILE A 117 2.66 12.05 19.61
CA ILE A 117 4.11 12.26 19.38
C ILE A 117 4.63 13.43 20.20
N GLU A 118 3.92 14.57 20.21
CA GLU A 118 4.30 15.75 20.97
C GLU A 118 4.41 15.44 22.46
N LEU A 119 3.44 14.72 23.03
CA LEU A 119 3.43 14.36 24.44
C LEU A 119 4.55 13.36 24.78
N ILE A 120 4.79 12.35 23.94
CA ILE A 120 5.89 11.39 24.12
C ILE A 120 7.23 12.10 24.17
N GLN A 121 7.45 13.07 23.27
CA GLN A 121 8.67 13.86 23.22
C GLN A 121 8.78 14.81 24.41
N LYS A 122 7.72 15.55 24.72
CA LYS A 122 7.66 16.52 25.82
C LYS A 122 7.87 15.87 27.19
N LYS A 123 7.33 14.66 27.39
CA LYS A 123 7.46 13.88 28.63
C LYS A 123 8.69 12.98 28.66
N GLU A 124 9.55 13.06 27.64
CA GLU A 124 10.79 12.27 27.51
C GLU A 124 10.56 10.77 27.75
N VAL A 125 9.49 10.24 27.14
CA VAL A 125 9.06 8.88 27.38
C VAL A 125 9.94 7.90 26.62
N THR A 126 10.86 7.27 27.35
CA THR A 126 11.81 6.30 26.78
C THR A 126 11.51 4.90 27.30
N SER A 127 10.89 4.06 26.47
CA SER A 127 10.80 2.61 26.68
C SER A 127 10.77 1.90 25.32
N PRO A 128 11.17 0.62 25.22
CA PRO A 128 11.07 -0.12 23.97
C PRO A 128 9.63 -0.16 23.41
N GLU A 129 8.64 -0.23 24.29
CA GLU A 129 7.22 -0.13 23.91
C GLU A 129 6.88 1.28 23.39
N ALA A 130 7.41 2.34 24.02
CA ALA A 130 7.26 3.72 23.56
C ALA A 130 7.78 3.88 22.14
N GLU A 131 8.99 3.39 21.89
CA GLU A 131 9.66 3.49 20.61
C GLU A 131 8.87 2.75 19.52
N GLN A 132 8.37 1.55 19.83
CA GLN A 132 7.54 0.80 18.89
C GLN A 132 6.23 1.53 18.56
N LYS A 133 5.52 2.05 19.58
CA LYS A 133 4.30 2.85 19.38
C LYS A 133 4.58 4.16 18.64
N LEU A 134 5.74 4.77 18.89
CA LEU A 134 6.19 5.99 18.22
C LEU A 134 6.51 5.76 16.73
N ALA A 135 7.24 4.69 16.40
CA ALA A 135 7.47 4.27 15.02
C ALA A 135 6.14 4.03 14.30
N PHE A 136 5.21 3.33 14.96
CA PHE A 136 3.87 3.11 14.43
C PHE A 136 3.13 4.43 14.18
N ALA A 137 3.10 5.36 15.14
CA ALA A 137 2.44 6.65 14.97
C ALA A 137 3.00 7.45 13.78
N TYR A 138 4.33 7.49 13.62
CA TYR A 138 4.96 8.10 12.45
C TYR A 138 4.58 7.42 11.14
N TYR A 139 4.57 6.08 11.10
CA TYR A 139 4.07 5.33 9.96
C TYR A 139 2.64 5.76 9.59
N ARG A 140 1.75 5.84 10.58
CA ARG A 140 0.34 6.19 10.35
C ARG A 140 0.16 7.63 9.88
N LEU A 141 0.92 8.58 10.40
CA LEU A 141 0.99 9.94 9.84
C LEU A 141 1.48 9.97 8.41
N GLY A 142 2.51 9.18 8.09
CA GLY A 142 3.03 9.03 6.74
C GLY A 142 1.97 8.49 5.77
N TYR A 143 1.21 7.48 6.18
CA TYR A 143 0.10 6.95 5.40
C TYR A 143 -1.04 7.97 5.24
N ALA A 144 -1.44 8.66 6.32
CA ALA A 144 -2.46 9.71 6.25
C ALA A 144 -2.03 10.87 5.34
N ALA A 145 -0.74 11.22 5.32
CA ALA A 145 -0.19 12.20 4.38
C ALA A 145 -0.23 11.70 2.93
N TYR A 146 0.09 10.43 2.68
CA TYR A 146 -0.06 9.82 1.34
C TYR A 146 -1.49 9.92 0.82
N GLN A 147 -2.50 9.66 1.66
CA GLN A 147 -3.91 9.77 1.28
C GLN A 147 -4.34 11.21 0.95
N ARG A 148 -3.63 12.21 1.49
CA ARG A 148 -3.86 13.64 1.22
C ARG A 148 -3.01 14.17 0.06
N GLU A 149 -2.26 13.30 -0.62
CA GLU A 149 -1.27 13.66 -1.67
C GLU A 149 -0.16 14.61 -1.16
N ASP A 150 0.02 14.67 0.17
CA ASP A 150 1.10 15.38 0.83
C ASP A 150 2.36 14.48 0.85
N TYR A 151 3.01 14.38 -0.31
CA TYR A 151 4.12 13.44 -0.51
C TYR A 151 5.38 13.82 0.27
N ASP A 152 5.64 15.10 0.48
CA ASP A 152 6.78 15.56 1.29
C ASP A 152 6.58 15.19 2.76
N GLY A 153 5.39 15.47 3.32
CA GLY A 153 5.04 15.04 4.67
C GLY A 153 5.03 13.51 4.82
N CYS A 154 4.53 12.79 3.81
CA CYS A 154 4.54 11.34 3.76
C CYS A 154 5.97 10.78 3.90
N ILE A 155 6.91 11.25 3.07
CA ILE A 155 8.30 10.80 3.10
C ILE A 155 8.95 11.13 4.46
N LEU A 156 8.76 12.35 4.96
CA LEU A 156 9.30 12.78 6.25
C LEU A 156 8.87 11.85 7.40
N TYR A 157 7.57 11.59 7.52
CA TYR A 157 7.06 10.76 8.60
C TYR A 157 7.47 9.29 8.45
N LEU A 158 7.45 8.74 7.24
CA LEU A 158 7.90 7.37 7.02
C LEU A 158 9.41 7.19 7.29
N GLN A 159 10.24 8.19 6.98
CA GLN A 159 11.67 8.16 7.32
C GLN A 159 11.89 8.18 8.83
N LYS A 160 11.15 9.01 9.58
CA LYS A 160 11.19 8.97 11.06
C LYS A 160 10.78 7.62 11.62
N ALA A 161 9.78 6.97 11.03
CA ALA A 161 9.40 5.61 11.43
C ALA A 161 10.53 4.60 11.18
N VAL A 162 11.21 4.69 10.04
CA VAL A 162 12.37 3.84 9.70
C VAL A 162 13.57 4.09 10.62
N GLU A 163 13.80 5.33 11.04
CA GLU A 163 14.87 5.67 12.00
C GLU A 163 14.69 4.96 13.35
N ILE A 164 13.43 4.80 13.79
CA ILE A 164 13.09 4.16 15.07
C ILE A 164 12.99 2.63 14.91
N ASP A 165 12.27 2.16 13.88
CA ASP A 165 12.16 0.74 13.55
C ASP A 165 12.55 0.49 12.08
N PRO A 166 13.84 0.18 11.81
CA PRO A 166 14.32 -0.09 10.47
C PRO A 166 13.73 -1.35 9.81
N LYS A 167 13.07 -2.23 10.58
CA LYS A 167 12.49 -3.49 10.11
C LYS A 167 10.97 -3.41 9.93
N MET A 168 10.35 -2.25 10.15
CA MET A 168 8.92 -2.05 9.92
C MET A 168 8.60 -2.11 8.41
N THR A 169 8.21 -3.29 7.92
CA THR A 169 8.00 -3.56 6.49
C THR A 169 7.00 -2.60 5.84
N GLU A 170 5.94 -2.20 6.57
CA GLU A 170 4.92 -1.27 6.10
C GLU A 170 5.52 0.08 5.71
N THR A 171 6.52 0.56 6.44
CA THR A 171 7.15 1.87 6.14
C THR A 171 7.90 1.84 4.82
N HIS A 172 8.71 0.79 4.59
CA HIS A 172 9.41 0.57 3.34
C HIS A 172 8.43 0.36 2.18
N TYR A 173 7.31 -0.33 2.41
CA TYR A 173 6.24 -0.48 1.42
C TYR A 173 5.70 0.89 0.97
N TRP A 174 5.36 1.76 1.92
CA TRP A 174 4.81 3.07 1.60
C TRP A 174 5.85 4.05 1.05
N LEU A 175 7.12 3.96 1.49
CA LEU A 175 8.23 4.68 0.88
C LEU A 175 8.41 4.28 -0.60
N GLY A 176 8.39 2.97 -0.87
CA GLY A 176 8.43 2.44 -2.23
C GLY A 176 7.30 2.99 -3.10
N ARG A 177 6.08 3.06 -2.56
CA ARG A 177 4.91 3.65 -3.23
C ARG A 177 5.08 5.14 -3.50
N VAL A 178 5.36 5.95 -2.48
CA VAL A 178 5.43 7.41 -2.64
C VAL A 178 6.57 7.84 -3.55
N PHE A 179 7.75 7.19 -3.44
CA PHE A 179 8.86 7.46 -4.35
C PHE A 179 8.54 7.11 -5.80
N TYR A 180 7.77 6.05 -6.04
CA TYR A 180 7.29 5.73 -7.37
C TYR A 180 6.38 6.84 -7.91
N GLU A 181 5.43 7.33 -7.12
CA GLU A 181 4.49 8.38 -7.54
C GLU A 181 5.23 9.65 -7.97
N ILE A 182 6.16 10.14 -7.15
CA ILE A 182 6.93 11.36 -7.43
C ILE A 182 8.06 11.16 -8.45
N GLY A 183 8.23 9.94 -8.99
CA GLY A 183 9.18 9.64 -10.05
C GLY A 183 10.62 9.38 -9.59
N LYS A 184 10.86 9.28 -8.28
CA LYS A 184 12.15 8.88 -7.70
C LYS A 184 12.31 7.35 -7.76
N LEU A 185 12.48 6.82 -8.99
CA LEU A 185 12.41 5.38 -9.24
C LEU A 185 13.52 4.57 -8.54
N ASN A 186 14.73 5.10 -8.40
CA ASN A 186 15.82 4.41 -7.71
C ASN A 186 15.54 4.28 -6.20
N ASP A 187 15.08 5.36 -5.57
CA ASP A 187 14.68 5.32 -4.16
C ASP A 187 13.52 4.35 -3.93
N SER A 188 12.55 4.36 -4.85
CA SER A 188 11.45 3.40 -4.85
C SER A 188 11.95 1.95 -4.94
N LEU A 189 12.89 1.68 -5.85
CA LEU A 189 13.47 0.35 -6.03
C LEU A 189 14.17 -0.11 -4.74
N SER A 190 14.98 0.74 -4.11
CA SER A 190 15.65 0.44 -2.85
C SER A 190 14.65 0.14 -1.72
N SER A 191 13.55 0.89 -1.62
CA SER A 191 12.50 0.59 -0.65
C SER A 191 11.83 -0.76 -0.91
N TRP A 192 11.54 -1.11 -2.17
CA TRP A 192 10.98 -2.42 -2.52
C TRP A 192 11.95 -3.57 -2.26
N GLN A 193 13.25 -3.38 -2.50
CA GLN A 193 14.30 -4.32 -2.10
C GLN A 193 14.24 -4.56 -0.60
N LYS A 194 14.11 -3.48 0.18
CA LYS A 194 14.06 -3.61 1.63
C LYS A 194 12.85 -4.39 2.13
N VAL A 195 11.68 -4.19 1.52
CA VAL A 195 10.50 -5.01 1.80
C VAL A 195 10.78 -6.49 1.56
N LEU A 196 11.37 -6.84 0.42
CA LEU A 196 11.69 -8.22 0.04
C LEU A 196 12.84 -8.84 0.85
N GLU A 197 13.77 -8.03 1.38
CA GLU A 197 14.80 -8.47 2.32
C GLU A 197 14.21 -8.85 3.68
N ILE A 198 13.23 -8.09 4.17
CA ILE A 198 12.59 -8.32 5.46
C ILE A 198 11.60 -9.49 5.36
N ASP A 199 10.74 -9.47 4.34
CA ASP A 199 9.76 -10.51 4.06
C ASP A 199 9.69 -10.78 2.53
N PRO A 200 10.35 -11.84 2.04
CA PRO A 200 10.31 -12.23 0.63
C PRO A 200 8.91 -12.56 0.10
N TYR A 201 7.96 -12.88 1.00
CA TYR A 201 6.59 -13.23 0.65
C TYR A 201 5.61 -12.08 0.88
N TYR A 202 6.12 -10.87 1.18
CA TYR A 202 5.27 -9.72 1.45
C TYR A 202 4.33 -9.44 0.27
N PRO A 203 3.00 -9.39 0.48
CA PRO A 203 2.10 -9.46 -0.65
C PRO A 203 2.19 -8.27 -1.60
N ARG A 204 2.27 -8.60 -2.89
CA ARG A 204 2.49 -7.67 -4.01
C ARG A 204 3.86 -6.97 -4.03
N ALA A 205 4.76 -7.19 -3.06
CA ALA A 205 6.08 -6.54 -3.06
C ALA A 205 6.88 -6.88 -4.32
N GLN A 206 6.94 -8.16 -4.70
CA GLN A 206 7.61 -8.60 -5.93
C GLN A 206 7.00 -7.96 -7.19
N TYR A 207 5.67 -7.80 -7.23
CA TYR A 207 5.00 -7.12 -8.34
C TYR A 207 5.44 -5.66 -8.45
N PHE A 208 5.45 -4.92 -7.34
CA PHE A 208 5.88 -3.52 -7.36
C PHE A 208 7.37 -3.36 -7.66
N TYR A 209 8.22 -4.24 -7.10
CA TYR A 209 9.64 -4.30 -7.43
C TYR A 209 9.86 -4.44 -8.94
N THR A 210 9.27 -5.46 -9.56
CA THR A 210 9.36 -5.69 -11.01
C THR A 210 8.79 -4.53 -11.83
N LYS A 211 7.70 -3.90 -11.35
CA LYS A 211 7.12 -2.72 -11.99
C LYS A 211 8.09 -1.53 -11.97
N VAL A 212 8.80 -1.30 -10.87
CA VAL A 212 9.80 -0.23 -10.76
C VAL A 212 11.01 -0.54 -11.62
N GLU A 213 11.54 -1.76 -11.59
CA GLU A 213 12.65 -2.18 -12.48
C GLU A 213 12.32 -1.95 -13.95
N ASN A 214 11.13 -2.36 -14.39
CA ASN A 214 10.70 -2.13 -15.77
C ASN A 214 10.47 -0.65 -16.07
N SER A 215 10.00 0.13 -15.10
CA SER A 215 9.86 1.58 -15.26
C SER A 215 11.22 2.27 -15.39
N ILE A 216 12.26 1.78 -14.72
CA ILE A 216 13.65 2.25 -14.89
C ILE A 216 14.18 1.82 -16.26
N LYS A 217 14.00 0.55 -16.63
CA LYS A 217 14.51 -0.02 -17.88
C LYS A 217 13.88 0.61 -19.13
N TYR A 218 12.56 0.78 -19.14
CA TYR A 218 11.81 1.21 -20.32
C TYR A 218 11.31 2.65 -20.24
N GLY A 219 11.43 3.30 -19.09
CA GLY A 219 10.82 4.60 -18.80
C GLY A 219 9.41 4.46 -18.21
N LYS A 220 9.12 5.21 -17.13
CA LYS A 220 7.86 5.15 -16.37
C LYS A 220 6.64 5.33 -17.26
N GLN A 221 6.63 6.31 -18.16
CA GLN A 221 5.51 6.57 -19.07
C GLN A 221 5.30 5.41 -20.03
N ALA A 222 6.37 4.94 -20.68
CA ALA A 222 6.28 3.83 -21.63
C ALA A 222 5.76 2.55 -20.96
N TYR A 223 6.30 2.22 -19.78
CA TYR A 223 5.87 1.04 -19.03
C TYR A 223 4.43 1.16 -18.51
N SER A 224 4.01 2.33 -18.06
CA SER A 224 2.63 2.57 -17.61
C SER A 224 1.62 2.36 -18.74
N HIS A 225 1.92 2.87 -19.94
CA HIS A 225 1.10 2.63 -21.13
C HIS A 225 1.11 1.16 -21.55
N TYR A 226 2.25 0.47 -21.45
CA TYR A 226 2.31 -0.97 -21.69
C TYR A 226 1.43 -1.78 -20.73
N GLU A 227 1.50 -1.50 -19.42
CA GLU A 227 0.66 -2.19 -18.42
C GLU A 227 -0.84 -1.91 -18.66
N ALA A 228 -1.20 -0.67 -18.99
CA ALA A 228 -2.58 -0.33 -19.35
C ALA A 228 -3.04 -1.10 -20.59
N GLY A 229 -2.19 -1.20 -21.63
CA GLY A 229 -2.45 -1.97 -22.83
C GLY A 229 -2.65 -3.46 -22.56
N TYR A 230 -1.85 -4.04 -21.65
CA TYR A 230 -1.99 -5.43 -21.24
C TYR A 230 -3.33 -5.70 -20.55
N ASN A 231 -3.72 -4.84 -19.61
CA ASN A 231 -5.00 -4.97 -18.90
C ASN A 231 -6.22 -4.83 -19.83
N LEU A 232 -6.13 -3.96 -20.84
CA LEU A 232 -7.20 -3.80 -21.85
C LEU A 232 -7.27 -4.97 -22.81
N TYR A 233 -6.11 -5.54 -23.19
CA TYR A 233 -6.03 -6.75 -24.00
C TYR A 233 -6.73 -7.93 -23.30
N GLU A 234 -6.47 -8.15 -22.00
CA GLU A 234 -7.12 -9.21 -21.21
C GLU A 234 -8.65 -9.04 -21.15
N GLN A 235 -9.13 -7.80 -21.23
CA GLN A 235 -10.55 -7.46 -21.31
C GLN A 235 -11.14 -7.53 -22.73
N ARG A 236 -10.32 -7.90 -23.73
CA ARG A 236 -10.66 -7.89 -25.17
C ARG A 236 -11.05 -6.51 -25.74
N LEU A 237 -10.62 -5.44 -25.08
CA LEU A 237 -10.77 -4.06 -25.54
C LEU A 237 -9.58 -3.72 -26.46
N PHE A 238 -9.61 -4.27 -27.68
CA PHE A 238 -8.45 -4.31 -28.57
C PHE A 238 -8.05 -2.94 -29.13
N GLU A 239 -9.01 -2.08 -29.46
CA GLU A 239 -8.78 -0.72 -29.93
C GLU A 239 -8.04 0.12 -28.89
N GLU A 240 -8.52 0.08 -27.64
CA GLU A 240 -7.93 0.79 -26.52
C GLU A 240 -6.56 0.21 -26.17
N ALA A 241 -6.40 -1.12 -26.21
CA ALA A 241 -5.11 -1.77 -26.01
C ALA A 241 -4.08 -1.35 -27.09
N ILE A 242 -4.47 -1.32 -28.37
CA ILE A 242 -3.63 -0.80 -29.46
C ILE A 242 -3.22 0.64 -29.18
N TYR A 243 -4.15 1.49 -28.76
CA TYR A 243 -3.84 2.89 -28.44
C TYR A 243 -2.77 2.97 -27.34
N GLN A 244 -2.93 2.21 -26.26
CA GLN A 244 -1.98 2.21 -25.16
C GLN A 244 -0.60 1.69 -25.59
N TYR A 245 -0.51 0.57 -26.31
CA TYR A 245 0.77 0.08 -26.79
C TYR A 245 1.44 1.04 -27.80
N ARG A 246 0.65 1.74 -28.62
CA ARG A 246 1.16 2.82 -29.48
C ARG A 246 1.74 3.99 -28.68
N GLN A 247 1.13 4.37 -27.56
CA GLN A 247 1.74 5.36 -26.66
C GLN A 247 3.03 4.80 -26.02
N ALA A 248 3.05 3.52 -25.62
CA ALA A 248 4.25 2.90 -25.05
C ALA A 248 5.45 2.98 -26.00
N VAL A 249 5.27 2.61 -27.29
CA VAL A 249 6.35 2.73 -28.30
C VAL A 249 6.68 4.17 -28.65
N ARG A 250 5.72 5.10 -28.53
CA ARG A 250 5.97 6.53 -28.72
C ARG A 250 6.87 7.09 -27.62
N PHE A 251 6.66 6.70 -26.36
CA PHE A 251 7.51 7.11 -25.24
C PHE A 251 8.86 6.39 -25.24
N ASN A 252 8.90 5.13 -25.67
CA ASN A 252 10.14 4.38 -25.85
C ASN A 252 10.11 3.53 -27.13
N PRO A 253 10.71 4.02 -28.23
CA PRO A 253 10.80 3.29 -29.50
C PRO A 253 11.63 2.00 -29.45
N ASN A 254 12.35 1.73 -28.36
CA ASN A 254 13.11 0.51 -28.15
C ASN A 254 12.37 -0.51 -27.25
N PHE A 255 11.09 -0.29 -26.97
CA PHE A 255 10.31 -1.19 -26.11
C PHE A 255 9.73 -2.37 -26.91
N SER A 256 10.58 -3.38 -27.18
CA SER A 256 10.26 -4.61 -27.94
C SER A 256 8.92 -5.25 -27.55
N LEU A 257 8.64 -5.41 -26.25
CA LEU A 257 7.40 -6.04 -25.78
C LEU A 257 6.13 -5.30 -26.25
N ALA A 258 6.15 -3.97 -26.35
CA ALA A 258 5.00 -3.22 -26.83
C ALA A 258 4.72 -3.48 -28.33
N TYR A 259 5.77 -3.57 -29.16
CA TYR A 259 5.64 -4.01 -30.55
C TYR A 259 5.13 -5.45 -30.64
N TYR A 260 5.62 -6.35 -29.79
CA TYR A 260 5.17 -7.75 -29.78
C TYR A 260 3.65 -7.85 -29.57
N TRP A 261 3.10 -7.11 -28.60
CA TRP A 261 1.67 -7.12 -28.33
C TRP A 261 0.84 -6.39 -29.38
N LEU A 262 1.34 -5.30 -29.97
CA LEU A 262 0.71 -4.69 -31.14
C LEU A 262 0.58 -5.72 -32.27
N GLY A 263 1.67 -6.43 -32.58
CA GLY A 263 1.68 -7.47 -33.60
C GLY A 263 0.64 -8.57 -33.32
N ARG A 264 0.58 -9.01 -32.06
CA ARG A 264 -0.40 -10.02 -31.62
C ARG A 264 -1.84 -9.56 -31.79
N ILE A 265 -2.17 -8.34 -31.37
CA ILE A 265 -3.54 -7.83 -31.51
C ILE A 265 -3.90 -7.65 -32.99
N TYR A 266 -3.00 -7.12 -33.80
CA TYR A 266 -3.25 -6.98 -35.24
C TYR A 266 -3.49 -8.34 -35.90
N TYR A 267 -2.72 -9.37 -35.54
CA TYR A 267 -2.91 -10.73 -36.02
C TYR A 267 -4.28 -11.29 -35.62
N GLU A 268 -4.67 -11.17 -34.34
CA GLU A 268 -5.97 -11.64 -33.83
C GLU A 268 -7.16 -10.95 -34.52
N ARG A 269 -6.94 -9.75 -35.06
CA ARG A 269 -7.94 -8.98 -35.82
C ARG A 269 -7.90 -9.19 -37.33
N GLY A 270 -7.01 -10.05 -37.84
CA GLY A 270 -6.84 -10.30 -39.27
C GLY A 270 -6.06 -9.21 -40.03
N ASN A 271 -5.47 -8.25 -39.32
CA ASN A 271 -4.65 -7.18 -39.89
C ASN A 271 -3.20 -7.66 -40.03
N TYR A 272 -2.97 -8.64 -40.90
CA TYR A 272 -1.69 -9.37 -40.95
C TYR A 272 -0.50 -8.51 -41.39
N ARG A 273 -0.71 -7.49 -42.24
CA ARG A 273 0.38 -6.59 -42.67
C ARG A 273 0.94 -5.78 -41.50
N GLU A 274 0.05 -5.23 -40.68
CA GLU A 274 0.41 -4.51 -39.46
C GLU A 274 1.06 -5.45 -38.45
N ALA A 275 0.60 -6.70 -38.34
CA ALA A 275 1.22 -7.70 -37.49
C ALA A 275 2.68 -7.99 -37.90
N VAL A 276 2.91 -8.26 -39.19
CA VAL A 276 4.25 -8.44 -39.78
C VAL A 276 5.16 -7.26 -39.49
N SER A 277 4.67 -6.03 -39.70
CA SER A 277 5.44 -4.81 -39.45
C SER A 277 5.91 -4.72 -37.99
N ASN A 278 5.02 -4.97 -37.04
CA ASN A 278 5.36 -4.91 -35.61
C ASN A 278 6.33 -6.03 -35.19
N TRP A 279 6.17 -7.27 -35.66
CA TRP A 279 7.11 -8.35 -35.32
C TRP A 279 8.48 -8.20 -36.00
N LYS A 280 8.55 -7.55 -37.17
CA LYS A 280 9.83 -7.13 -37.74
C LYS A 280 10.55 -6.13 -36.85
N GLU A 281 9.84 -5.20 -36.23
CA GLU A 281 10.45 -4.28 -35.25
C GLU A 281 10.91 -5.00 -33.98
N VAL A 282 10.17 -6.00 -33.50
CA VAL A 282 10.64 -6.86 -32.40
C VAL A 282 11.97 -7.52 -32.77
N LEU A 283 12.08 -8.13 -33.94
CA LEU A 283 13.32 -8.80 -34.38
C LEU A 283 14.45 -7.81 -34.71
N ARG A 284 14.14 -6.56 -35.06
CA ARG A 284 15.15 -5.52 -35.20
C ARG A 284 15.76 -5.15 -33.84
N LEU A 285 14.95 -5.11 -32.79
CA LEU A 285 15.38 -4.80 -31.42
C LEU A 285 15.99 -6.02 -30.70
N GLU A 286 15.45 -7.21 -30.95
CA GLU A 286 15.80 -8.48 -30.33
C GLU A 286 15.89 -9.58 -31.41
N PRO A 287 17.01 -9.69 -32.15
CA PRO A 287 17.15 -10.61 -33.28
C PRO A 287 16.93 -12.10 -32.95
N GLU A 288 17.16 -12.48 -31.69
CA GLU A 288 17.01 -13.86 -31.21
C GLU A 288 15.62 -14.15 -30.60
N ASN A 289 14.64 -13.24 -30.78
CA ASN A 289 13.30 -13.43 -30.24
C ASN A 289 12.51 -14.49 -31.04
N THR A 290 12.69 -15.76 -30.67
CA THR A 290 12.05 -16.92 -31.30
C THR A 290 10.52 -16.86 -31.31
N LYS A 291 9.90 -16.22 -30.32
CA LYS A 291 8.44 -16.02 -30.29
C LYS A 291 7.99 -15.07 -31.39
N ALA A 292 8.70 -13.95 -31.57
CA ALA A 292 8.41 -13.01 -32.65
C ALA A 292 8.66 -13.63 -34.03
N GLU A 293 9.75 -14.40 -34.19
CA GLU A 293 10.05 -15.12 -35.43
C GLU A 293 8.93 -16.12 -35.78
N TYR A 294 8.46 -16.90 -34.80
CA TYR A 294 7.34 -17.83 -35.00
C TYR A 294 6.09 -17.10 -35.49
N TRP A 295 5.70 -16.02 -34.80
CA TRP A 295 4.49 -15.27 -35.11
C TRP A 295 4.58 -14.50 -36.43
N LEU A 296 5.74 -13.96 -36.76
CA LEU A 296 6.04 -13.36 -38.06
C LEU A 296 5.73 -14.34 -39.19
N LYS A 297 6.27 -15.57 -39.10
CA LYS A 297 6.01 -16.63 -40.09
C LYS A 297 4.53 -17.00 -40.17
N GLN A 298 3.77 -16.95 -39.07
CA GLN A 298 2.33 -17.20 -39.11
C GLN A 298 1.59 -16.06 -39.82
N ALA A 299 1.89 -14.79 -39.52
CA ALA A 299 1.25 -13.66 -40.20
C ALA A 299 1.56 -13.61 -41.70
N GLU A 300 2.81 -13.90 -42.10
CA GLU A 300 3.19 -13.91 -43.50
C GLU A 300 2.36 -14.93 -44.30
N LYS A 301 2.15 -16.14 -43.76
CA LYS A 301 1.30 -17.17 -44.39
C LYS A 301 -0.18 -16.80 -44.53
N GLN A 302 -0.69 -15.96 -43.65
CA GLN A 302 -2.10 -15.54 -43.67
C GLN A 302 -2.32 -14.29 -44.55
N GLY A 303 -1.24 -13.59 -44.90
CA GLY A 303 -1.27 -12.41 -45.77
C GLY A 303 -1.03 -12.70 -47.26
N GLU A 304 -0.66 -13.93 -47.60
CA GLU A 304 -0.58 -14.50 -48.95
C GLU A 304 -1.97 -14.98 -49.44
#